data_AF-A0A940B8C8-F1
#
_entry.id   AF-A0A940B8C8-F1
#
_cell.length_a   1.000
_cell.length_b   1.000
_cell.length_c   1.000
_cell.angle_alpha   90.00
_cell.angle_beta   90.00
_cell.angle_gamma   90.00
#
_symmetry.space_group_name_H-M   'P 1'
#
loop_
_entity.id
_entity.type
_entity.pdbx_description
1 polymer ?
#
loop_
_entity_poly.entity_id
_entity_poly.type
_entity_poly.pdbx_seq_one_letter_code
_entity_poly.pdbx_strand_id
1 'polypeptide(L)'
;MKCKKIKAPQGELKKICEELGMRGKMELGPIIDVVNDVLDDIKKNGDAAVFKYTKKFDKADIDASNVRVTDQEIADAIASLDPNLVEVI
;
A
#
# COMPACT_ATOMS: atom_id res chain seq x y z
N MET A 1 -1.63 -18.71 -16.73
CA MET A 1 -0.57 -18.75 -15.70
C MET A 1 0.79 -18.85 -16.39
N LYS A 2 1.70 -17.89 -16.17
CA LYS A 2 3.07 -17.97 -16.72
C LYS A 2 3.97 -18.71 -15.72
N CYS A 3 4.17 -20.00 -15.93
CA CYS A 3 5.13 -20.77 -15.13
C CYS A 3 6.56 -20.51 -15.63
N LYS A 4 7.45 -20.02 -14.75
CA LYS A 4 8.89 -19.97 -15.03
C LYS A 4 9.51 -21.32 -14.69
N LYS A 5 10.15 -21.96 -15.67
CA LYS A 5 10.95 -23.17 -15.45
C LYS A 5 12.34 -22.76 -14.94
N ILE A 6 12.68 -23.18 -13.73
CA ILE A 6 14.02 -22.98 -13.16
C ILE A 6 14.88 -24.21 -13.53
N LYS A 7 16.02 -24.00 -14.18
CA LYS A 7 17.02 -25.04 -14.47
C LYS A 7 18.24 -24.77 -13.60
N ALA A 8 18.57 -25.69 -12.70
CA ALA A 8 19.77 -25.66 -11.88
C ALA A 8 20.22 -27.10 -11.55
N PRO A 9 21.48 -27.33 -11.17
CA PRO A 9 21.95 -28.63 -10.66
C PRO A 9 21.10 -29.09 -9.46
N GLN A 10 20.98 -30.40 -9.27
CA GLN A 10 20.06 -30.97 -8.27
C GLN A 10 20.35 -30.50 -6.83
N GLY A 11 21.60 -30.17 -6.50
CA GLY A 11 21.98 -29.59 -5.21
C GLY A 11 21.49 -28.15 -5.01
N GLU A 12 21.40 -27.34 -6.06
CA GLU A 12 20.92 -25.96 -6.02
C GLU A 12 19.39 -25.87 -6.03
N LEU A 13 18.70 -26.81 -6.71
CA LEU A 13 17.24 -26.82 -6.76
C LEU A 13 16.61 -26.96 -5.36
N LYS A 14 17.22 -27.73 -4.46
CA LYS A 14 16.75 -27.88 -3.08
C LYS A 14 16.77 -26.53 -2.34
N LYS A 15 17.87 -25.80 -2.45
CA LYS A 15 18.04 -24.47 -1.84
C LYS A 15 17.04 -23.45 -2.40
N ILE A 16 16.85 -23.43 -3.72
CA ILE A 16 15.88 -22.52 -4.37
C ILE A 16 14.44 -22.84 -3.91
N CYS A 17 14.06 -24.12 -3.81
CA CYS A 17 12.75 -24.50 -3.29
C CYS A 17 12.56 -24.07 -1.84
N GLU A 18 13.58 -24.21 -1.00
CA GLU A 18 13.55 -23.75 0.39
C GLU A 18 13.35 -22.22 0.45
N GLU A 19 14.11 -21.44 -0.32
CA GLU A 19 13.97 -19.97 -0.41
C GLU A 19 12.58 -19.53 -0.93
N LEU A 20 12.04 -20.21 -1.95
CA LEU A 20 10.69 -19.96 -2.45
C LEU A 20 9.62 -20.28 -1.39
N GLY A 21 9.84 -21.33 -0.59
CA GLY A 21 8.98 -21.70 0.53
C GLY A 21 9.03 -20.73 1.71
N MET A 22 10.09 -19.94 1.85
CA MET A 22 10.20 -18.90 2.87
C MET A 22 9.40 -17.62 2.54
N ARG A 23 8.86 -17.47 1.32
CA ARG A 23 8.08 -16.28 0.91
C ARG A 23 6.87 -15.98 1.81
N GLY A 24 6.36 -16.98 2.52
CA GLY A 24 5.26 -16.83 3.49
C GLY A 24 5.71 -16.65 4.95
N LYS A 25 7.02 -16.65 5.24
CA LYS A 25 7.57 -16.55 6.59
C LYS A 25 8.20 -15.19 6.85
N MET A 26 7.45 -14.13 6.58
CA MET A 26 7.90 -12.78 6.93
C MET A 26 7.73 -12.60 8.45
N GLU A 27 8.79 -12.14 9.12
CA GLU A 27 8.72 -11.74 10.52
C GLU A 27 7.96 -10.41 10.62
N LEU A 28 6.69 -10.49 11.03
CA LEU A 28 5.79 -9.33 11.10
C LEU A 28 5.90 -8.53 12.40
N GLY A 29 6.62 -9.03 13.41
CA GLY A 29 6.70 -8.40 14.74
C GLY A 29 7.01 -6.90 14.70
N PRO A 30 8.11 -6.47 14.06
CA PRO A 30 8.45 -5.04 13.97
C PRO A 30 7.41 -4.20 13.23
N ILE A 31 6.69 -4.78 12.27
CA ILE A 31 5.62 -4.10 11.54
C ILE A 31 4.41 -3.91 12.45
N ILE A 32 4.06 -4.95 13.23
CA ILE A 32 2.95 -4.91 14.19
C ILE A 32 3.18 -3.82 15.23
N ASP A 33 4.39 -3.70 15.77
CA ASP A 33 4.73 -2.67 16.75
C ASP A 33 4.51 -1.26 16.19
N VAL A 34 5.02 -0.99 14.98
CA VAL A 34 4.82 0.30 14.31
C VAL A 34 3.35 0.58 14.01
N VAL A 35 2.58 -0.43 13.61
CA VAL A 35 1.14 -0.29 13.35
C VAL A 35 0.39 0.02 14.64
N ASN A 36 0.71 -0.66 15.74
CA ASN A 36 0.08 -0.39 17.04
C ASN A 36 0.34 1.04 17.51
N ASP A 37 1.58 1.53 17.37
CA ASP A 37 1.92 2.92 17.72
C ASP A 37 1.07 3.94 16.91
N VAL A 38 0.89 3.70 15.61
CA VAL A 38 0.05 4.56 14.75
C VAL A 38 -1.41 4.50 15.19
N LEU A 39 -1.94 3.30 15.46
CA LEU A 39 -3.32 3.12 15.89
C LEU A 39 -3.59 3.81 17.24
N ASP A 40 -2.68 3.70 18.19
CA ASP A 40 -2.84 4.31 19.51
C ASP A 40 -2.71 5.84 19.46
N ASP A 41 -1.82 6.37 18.61
CA ASP A 41 -1.74 7.81 18.34
C ASP A 41 -3.04 8.34 17.73
N ILE A 42 -3.63 7.61 16.76
CA ILE A 42 -4.92 7.97 16.15
C ILE A 42 -6.07 7.90 17.17
N LYS A 43 -6.15 6.85 18.01
CA LYS A 43 -7.17 6.76 19.06
C LYS A 43 -7.10 7.94 20.03
N LYS A 44 -5.89 8.42 20.33
CA LYS A 44 -5.67 9.51 21.28
C LYS A 44 -5.87 10.90 20.67
N ASN A 45 -5.40 11.10 19.44
CA ASN A 45 -5.26 12.43 18.83
C ASN A 45 -6.13 12.64 17.57
N GLY A 46 -6.89 11.63 17.13
CA GLY A 46 -7.87 11.74 16.05
C GLY A 46 -7.28 12.25 14.73
N ASP A 47 -8.01 13.16 14.07
CA ASP A 47 -7.65 13.71 12.76
C ASP A 47 -6.26 14.36 12.72
N ALA A 48 -5.81 14.94 13.83
CA ALA A 48 -4.46 15.53 13.91
C ALA A 48 -3.37 14.47 13.71
N ALA A 49 -3.57 13.24 14.22
CA ALA A 49 -2.66 12.13 13.97
C ALA A 49 -2.75 11.66 12.51
N VAL A 50 -3.96 11.60 11.94
CA VAL A 50 -4.15 11.25 10.52
C VAL A 50 -3.36 12.21 9.63
N PHE A 51 -3.54 13.52 9.79
CA PHE A 51 -2.83 14.54 9.00
C PHE A 51 -1.30 14.44 9.17
N LYS A 52 -0.83 14.23 10.40
CA LYS A 52 0.59 13.98 10.71
C LYS A 52 1.14 12.77 9.95
N TYR A 53 0.42 11.65 9.93
CA TYR A 53 0.88 10.43 9.27
C TYR A 53 0.76 10.49 7.75
N THR A 54 -0.28 11.12 7.19
CA THR A 54 -0.37 11.40 5.75
C THR A 54 0.81 12.25 5.28
N LYS A 55 1.18 13.29 6.02
CA LYS A 55 2.38 14.09 5.71
C LYS A 55 3.67 13.27 5.82
N LYS A 56 3.76 12.38 6.81
CA LYS A 56 4.95 11.54 7.01
C LYS A 56 5.14 10.53 5.87
N PHE A 57 4.08 9.83 5.48
CA PHE A 57 4.17 8.69 4.56
C PHE A 57 3.87 9.08 3.11
N ASP A 58 2.82 9.84 2.88
CA ASP A 58 2.35 10.20 1.53
C ASP A 58 2.92 11.54 1.04
N LYS A 59 3.57 12.29 1.95
CA LYS A 59 4.18 13.61 1.69
C LYS A 59 3.17 14.68 1.25
N ALA A 60 1.89 14.46 1.52
CA ALA A 60 0.83 15.44 1.29
C ALA A 60 0.55 16.25 2.55
N ASP A 61 0.38 17.56 2.40
CA ASP A 61 -0.04 18.45 3.49
C ASP A 61 -1.57 18.59 3.44
N ILE A 62 -2.24 17.99 4.42
CA ILE A 62 -3.70 17.96 4.50
C ILE A 62 -4.19 18.45 5.86
N ASP A 63 -5.41 18.96 5.87
CA ASP A 63 -6.15 19.38 7.03
C ASP A 63 -7.66 19.17 6.84
N ALA A 64 -8.46 19.63 7.80
CA ALA A 64 -9.91 19.47 7.78
C ALA A 64 -10.60 20.12 6.56
N SER A 65 -9.96 21.09 5.90
CA SER A 65 -10.51 21.79 4.73
C SER A 65 -10.31 21.03 3.41
N ASN A 66 -9.29 20.17 3.31
CA ASN A 66 -8.91 19.52 2.06
C ASN A 66 -8.80 17.97 2.15
N VAL A 67 -8.95 17.39 3.33
CA VAL A 67 -8.92 15.93 3.54
C VAL A 67 -9.98 15.20 2.70
N ARG A 68 -11.12 15.85 2.46
CA ARG A 68 -12.22 15.30 1.68
C ARG A 68 -12.17 15.86 0.26
N VAL A 69 -12.03 14.95 -0.70
CA VAL A 69 -12.16 15.28 -2.12
C VAL A 69 -13.58 15.79 -2.40
N THR A 70 -13.66 16.89 -3.14
CA THR A 70 -14.91 17.55 -3.51
C THR A 70 -15.56 16.89 -4.73
N ASP A 71 -16.88 17.05 -4.87
CA ASP A 71 -17.61 16.56 -6.04
C ASP A 71 -17.08 17.17 -7.35
N GLN A 72 -16.59 18.41 -7.29
CA GLN A 72 -15.99 19.09 -8.43
C GLN A 72 -14.68 18.43 -8.85
N GLU A 73 -13.77 18.15 -7.91
CA GLU A 73 -12.51 17.46 -8.21
C GLU A 73 -12.75 16.07 -8.80
N ILE A 74 -13.79 15.37 -8.34
CA ILE A 74 -14.21 14.09 -8.92
C ILE A 74 -14.69 14.27 -10.36
N ALA A 75 -15.58 15.24 -10.60
CA ALA A 75 -16.09 15.51 -11.94
C ALA A 75 -14.97 15.91 -12.93
N ASP A 76 -14.05 16.75 -12.47
CA ASP A 76 -12.89 17.19 -13.27
C ASP A 76 -11.95 16.02 -13.58
N ALA A 77 -11.72 15.13 -12.60
CA ALA A 77 -10.92 13.94 -12.80
C ALA A 77 -11.55 13.02 -13.86
N ILE A 78 -12.86 12.75 -13.78
CA ILE A 78 -13.56 11.93 -14.79
C ILE A 78 -13.54 12.58 -16.17
N ALA A 79 -13.76 13.90 -16.25
CA ALA A 79 -13.71 14.64 -17.51
C ALA A 79 -12.31 14.67 -18.16
N SER A 80 -11.24 14.48 -17.36
CA SER A 80 -9.87 14.41 -17.86
C SER A 80 -9.47 13.05 -18.45
N LEU A 81 -10.29 12.00 -18.27
CA LEU A 81 -10.01 10.65 -18.77
C LEU A 81 -10.37 10.50 -20.25
N ASP A 82 -9.67 9.60 -20.93
CA ASP A 82 -10.07 9.15 -22.28
C ASP A 82 -11.47 8.49 -22.20
N PRO A 83 -12.45 8.90 -23.03
CA PRO A 83 -13.77 8.29 -23.04
C PRO A 83 -13.74 6.76 -23.18
N ASN A 84 -12.80 6.21 -23.95
CA ASN A 84 -12.64 4.76 -24.10
C ASN A 84 -12.14 4.09 -22.82
N LEU A 85 -11.38 4.80 -21.98
CA LEU A 85 -10.96 4.31 -20.66
C LEU A 85 -12.14 4.32 -19.67
N VAL A 86 -13.00 5.34 -19.74
CA VAL A 86 -14.20 5.43 -18.91
C VAL A 86 -15.17 4.29 -19.23
N GLU A 87 -15.30 3.89 -20.48
CA GLU A 87 -16.20 2.80 -20.90
C GLU A 87 -15.79 1.41 -20.37
N VAL A 88 -14.53 1.20 -19.95
CA VAL A 88 -13.99 -0.13 -19.60
C VAL A 88 -13.74 -0.34 -18.09
N ILE A 89 -13.94 0.68 -17.25
CA ILE A 89 -13.79 0.61 -15.77
C ILE A 89 -15.17 0.47 -15.13
#